data_AF-A0AAP1HAC6-F1
#
_entry.id   AF-A0AAP1HAC6-F1
#
_cell.length_a   1.000
_cell.length_b   1.000
_cell.length_c   1.000
_cell.angle_alpha   90.00
_cell.angle_beta   90.00
_cell.angle_gamma   90.00
#
_symmetry.space_group_name_H-M   'P 1'
#
loop_
_entity.id
_entity.type
_entity.pdbx_description
1 polymer ?
#
loop_
_entity_poly.entity_id
_entity_poly.type
_entity_poly.pdbx_seq_one_letter_code
_entity_poly.pdbx_strand_id
1 'polypeptide(L)'
;MEAGDKIHNTNEQIRVLKEKKYQIETTLLEKQRDLLRLETQQNKEKLEFLFELSEVLTQLEDEEWVSCTIALRIIRRNKRKYLYLFDFNDDKAYINKDKFKILHDEFFDLKQQLNDISGG
;
A
#
# COMPACT_ATOMS: atom_id res chain seq x y z
N MET A 1 29.32 -21.54 21.89
CA MET A 1 28.08 -20.73 21.85
C MET A 1 28.35 -19.57 20.90
N GLU A 2 28.27 -19.79 19.57
CA GLU A 2 28.71 -18.80 18.55
C GLU A 2 27.78 -18.72 17.33
N ALA A 3 26.89 -19.71 17.14
CA ALA A 3 25.97 -19.73 16.00
C ALA A 3 24.75 -18.81 16.19
N GLY A 4 24.31 -18.59 17.44
CA GLY A 4 23.14 -17.77 17.76
C GLY A 4 23.32 -16.28 17.46
N ASP A 5 24.47 -15.70 17.81
CA ASP A 5 24.75 -14.26 17.61
C ASP A 5 24.91 -13.88 16.14
N LYS A 6 25.51 -14.76 15.32
CA LYS A 6 25.65 -14.53 13.87
C LYS A 6 24.29 -14.55 13.16
N ILE A 7 23.38 -15.44 13.55
CA ILE A 7 22.02 -15.51 12.98
C ILE A 7 21.19 -14.29 13.40
N HIS A 8 21.32 -13.84 14.65
CA HIS A 8 20.62 -12.65 15.13
C HIS A 8 21.07 -11.38 14.38
N ASN A 9 22.37 -11.24 14.11
CA ASN A 9 22.93 -10.15 13.32
C ASN A 9 22.44 -10.16 11.86
N THR A 10 22.42 -11.33 11.20
CA THR A 10 21.93 -11.45 9.81
C THR A 10 20.44 -11.13 9.70
N ASN A 11 19.61 -11.60 10.64
CA ASN A 11 18.18 -11.31 10.65
C ASN A 11 17.89 -9.81 10.87
N GLU A 12 18.68 -9.15 11.71
CA GLU A 12 18.61 -7.70 11.92
C GLU A 12 19.00 -6.92 10.65
N GLN A 13 20.06 -7.34 9.96
CA GLN A 13 20.45 -6.75 8.68
C GLN A 13 19.36 -6.93 7.60
N ILE A 14 18.73 -8.10 7.53
CA ILE A 14 17.61 -8.35 6.62
C ILE A 14 16.42 -7.44 6.94
N ARG A 15 16.10 -7.23 8.23
CA ARG A 15 15.02 -6.30 8.64
C ARG A 15 15.32 -4.88 8.18
N VAL A 16 16.53 -4.38 8.42
CA VAL A 16 16.97 -3.05 8.00
C VAL A 16 16.90 -2.89 6.47
N LEU A 17 17.28 -3.92 5.71
CA LEU A 17 17.17 -3.90 4.25
C LEU A 17 15.71 -3.87 3.77
N LYS A 18 14.81 -4.60 4.41
CA LYS A 18 13.37 -4.56 4.11
C LYS A 18 12.77 -3.18 4.41
N GLU A 19 13.12 -2.58 5.54
CA GLU A 19 12.69 -1.21 5.89
C GLU A 19 13.19 -0.18 4.87
N LYS A 20 14.46 -0.28 4.45
CA LYS A 20 15.02 0.58 3.39
C LYS A 20 14.32 0.37 2.05
N LYS A 21 14.03 -0.88 1.68
CA LYS A 21 13.28 -1.19 0.46
C LYS A 21 11.91 -0.51 0.49
N TYR A 22 11.18 -0.65 1.59
CA TYR A 22 9.87 -0.02 1.77
C TYR A 22 9.95 1.51 1.71
N GLN A 23 10.98 2.12 2.31
CA GLN A 23 11.21 3.57 2.22
C GLN A 23 11.47 4.05 0.79
N ILE A 24 12.24 3.29 0.01
CA ILE A 24 12.52 3.60 -1.40
C ILE A 24 11.24 3.47 -2.24
N GLU A 25 10.46 2.41 -2.04
CA GLU A 25 9.18 2.21 -2.72
C GLU A 25 8.20 3.35 -2.41
N THR A 26 8.12 3.76 -1.15
CA THR A 26 7.31 4.91 -0.74
C THR A 26 7.77 6.21 -1.40
N THR A 27 9.09 6.47 -1.41
CA THR A 27 9.65 7.68 -2.04
C THR A 27 9.41 7.71 -3.55
N LEU A 28 9.49 6.55 -4.21
CA LEU A 28 9.22 6.44 -5.64
C LEU A 28 7.77 6.79 -5.95
N LEU A 29 6.82 6.29 -5.15
CA LEU A 29 5.40 6.61 -5.27
C LEU A 29 5.14 8.11 -5.06
N GLU A 30 5.79 8.73 -4.07
CA GLU A 30 5.70 10.18 -3.84
C GLU A 30 6.19 11.01 -5.03
N LYS A 31 7.29 10.60 -5.68
CA LYS A 31 7.82 11.29 -6.86
C LYS A 31 6.97 11.10 -8.11
N GLN A 32 6.44 9.90 -8.32
CA GLN A 32 5.45 9.65 -9.37
C GLN A 32 4.20 10.52 -9.17
N ARG A 33 3.77 10.72 -7.91
CA ARG A 33 2.67 11.61 -7.56
C ARG A 33 2.94 13.05 -7.89
N ASP A 34 4.11 13.54 -7.53
CA ASP A 34 4.47 14.93 -7.78
C ASP A 34 4.57 15.22 -9.29
N LEU A 35 5.07 14.27 -10.09
CA LEU A 35 5.08 14.36 -11.57
C LEU A 35 3.66 14.43 -12.15
N LEU A 36 2.78 13.49 -11.78
CA LEU A 36 1.41 13.46 -12.30
C LEU A 36 0.59 14.70 -11.89
N ARG A 37 0.83 15.23 -10.68
CA ARG A 37 0.21 16.48 -10.20
C ARG A 37 0.62 17.71 -11.02
N LEU A 38 1.87 17.77 -11.48
CA LEU A 38 2.36 18.85 -12.33
C LEU A 38 1.70 18.83 -13.70
N GLU A 39 1.36 17.65 -14.20
CA GLU A 39 0.75 17.47 -15.52
C GLU A 39 -0.75 17.81 -15.55
N THR A 40 -1.46 17.75 -14.42
CA THR A 40 -2.94 17.80 -14.44
C THR A 40 -3.57 18.43 -13.19
N GLN A 41 -3.72 19.76 -13.17
CA GLN A 41 -4.36 20.48 -12.05
C GLN A 41 -5.83 20.06 -11.79
N GLN A 42 -6.56 19.49 -12.77
CA GLN A 42 -7.91 18.91 -12.59
C GLN A 42 -7.90 17.42 -12.15
N ASN A 43 -6.83 16.65 -12.39
CA ASN A 43 -6.75 15.24 -11.97
C ASN A 43 -6.02 15.03 -10.64
N LYS A 44 -5.59 16.10 -9.95
CA LYS A 44 -4.84 16.00 -8.70
C LYS A 44 -5.52 15.12 -7.64
N GLU A 45 -6.83 15.26 -7.43
CA GLU A 45 -7.58 14.45 -6.46
C GLU A 45 -7.69 12.98 -6.89
N LYS A 46 -7.94 12.72 -8.18
CA LYS A 46 -7.98 11.36 -8.74
C LYS A 46 -6.62 10.68 -8.65
N LEU A 47 -5.54 11.42 -8.89
CA LEU A 47 -4.17 10.94 -8.77
C LEU A 47 -3.82 10.64 -7.32
N GLU A 48 -4.09 11.57 -6.40
CA GLU A 48 -3.89 11.35 -4.96
C GLU A 48 -4.62 10.09 -4.49
N PHE A 49 -5.85 9.88 -4.95
CA PHE A 49 -6.60 8.68 -4.64
C PHE A 49 -5.98 7.43 -5.27
N LEU A 50 -5.50 7.50 -6.52
CA LEU A 50 -4.79 6.39 -7.16
C LEU A 50 -3.51 5.99 -6.38
N PHE A 51 -2.76 6.97 -5.86
CA PHE A 51 -1.59 6.71 -5.02
C PHE A 51 -1.96 6.11 -3.67
N GLU A 52 -3.02 6.59 -3.03
CA GLU A 52 -3.51 5.99 -1.79
C GLU A 52 -3.88 4.51 -2.01
N LEU A 53 -4.58 4.21 -3.10
CA LEU A 53 -4.94 2.85 -3.48
C LEU A 53 -3.71 1.99 -3.78
N SER A 54 -2.73 2.49 -4.55
CA SER A 54 -1.52 1.71 -4.85
C SER A 54 -0.73 1.37 -3.59
N GLU A 55 -0.55 2.33 -2.67
CA GLU A 55 0.14 2.09 -1.40
C GLU A 55 -0.54 1.02 -0.56
N VAL A 56 -1.88 1.04 -0.50
CA VAL A 56 -2.66 0.05 0.25
C VAL A 56 -2.58 -1.32 -0.42
N LEU A 57 -2.72 -1.39 -1.74
CA LEU A 57 -2.63 -2.66 -2.48
C LEU A 57 -1.24 -3.29 -2.32
N THR A 58 -0.16 -2.54 -2.54
CA THR A 58 1.21 -3.06 -2.41
C THR A 58 1.55 -3.52 -1.00
N GLN A 59 1.00 -2.88 0.05
CA GLN A 59 1.21 -3.30 1.44
C GLN A 59 0.49 -4.61 1.82
N LEU A 60 -0.55 -4.98 1.06
CA LEU A 60 -1.40 -6.13 1.36
C LEU A 60 -1.24 -7.26 0.31
N GLU A 61 -0.54 -6.98 -0.79
CA GLU A 61 -0.26 -7.94 -1.85
C GLU A 61 0.53 -9.14 -1.29
N ASP A 62 0.10 -10.36 -1.64
CA ASP A 62 0.62 -11.63 -1.16
C ASP A 62 0.50 -11.90 0.36
N GLU A 63 -0.08 -10.98 1.14
CA GLU A 63 -0.30 -11.16 2.58
C GLU A 63 -1.66 -11.80 2.87
N GLU A 64 -1.72 -12.64 3.90
CA GLU A 64 -2.98 -13.20 4.41
C GLU A 64 -3.57 -12.35 5.55
N TRP A 65 -2.71 -11.70 6.33
CA TRP A 65 -3.07 -10.86 7.47
C TRP A 65 -1.97 -9.83 7.74
N VAL A 66 -2.33 -8.74 8.40
CA VAL A 66 -1.39 -7.73 8.92
C VAL A 66 -1.64 -7.50 10.40
N SER A 67 -0.74 -6.79 11.09
CA SER A 67 -1.00 -6.38 12.48
C SER A 67 -2.19 -5.43 12.56
N CYS A 68 -2.95 -5.48 13.67
CA CYS A 68 -4.06 -4.56 13.91
C CYS A 68 -3.64 -3.08 13.79
N THR A 69 -2.41 -2.73 14.18
CA THR A 69 -1.87 -1.37 14.04
C THR A 69 -1.76 -0.93 12.59
N ILE A 70 -1.29 -1.81 11.69
CA ILE A 70 -1.19 -1.53 10.25
C ILE A 70 -2.59 -1.37 9.65
N ALA A 71 -3.50 -2.30 9.94
CA ALA A 71 -4.88 -2.23 9.46
C ALA A 71 -5.58 -0.94 9.92
N LEU A 72 -5.45 -0.57 11.19
CA LEU A 72 -6.00 0.69 11.72
C LEU A 72 -5.38 1.92 11.05
N ARG A 73 -4.08 1.90 10.73
CA ARG A 73 -3.43 3.00 9.99
C ARG A 73 -4.00 3.15 8.59
N ILE A 74 -4.25 2.04 7.90
CA ILE A 74 -4.90 2.02 6.58
C ILE A 74 -6.33 2.57 6.69
N ILE A 75 -7.14 2.04 7.61
CA ILE A 75 -8.52 2.48 7.82
C ILE A 75 -8.62 3.98 8.13
N ARG A 76 -7.66 4.54 8.87
CA ARG A 76 -7.64 5.97 9.18
C ARG A 76 -7.45 6.88 7.97
N ARG A 77 -6.83 6.40 6.89
CA ARG A 77 -6.68 7.17 5.64
C ARG A 77 -8.04 7.43 5.00
N ASN A 78 -8.85 6.37 4.88
CA ASN A 78 -10.22 6.47 4.38
C ASN A 78 -11.12 5.41 5.03
N LYS A 79 -11.78 5.79 6.13
CA LYS A 79 -12.58 4.85 6.94
C LYS A 79 -13.69 4.19 6.12
N ARG A 80 -14.41 4.96 5.31
CA ARG A 80 -15.54 4.44 4.53
C ARG A 80 -15.09 3.40 3.51
N LYS A 81 -13.90 3.58 2.94
CA LYS A 81 -13.34 2.70 1.92
C LYS A 81 -12.77 1.42 2.53
N TYR A 82 -11.98 1.55 3.58
CA TYR A 82 -11.09 0.49 4.03
C TYR A 82 -11.58 -0.28 5.26
N LEU A 83 -12.66 0.16 5.92
CA LEU A 83 -13.17 -0.48 7.13
C LEU A 83 -13.41 -1.99 6.96
N TYR A 84 -13.93 -2.40 5.80
CA TYR A 84 -14.29 -3.79 5.53
C TYR A 84 -13.19 -4.58 4.81
N LEU A 85 -11.99 -4.01 4.65
CA LEU A 85 -10.85 -4.76 4.12
C LEU A 85 -10.29 -5.78 5.13
N PHE A 86 -10.62 -5.62 6.41
CA PHE A 86 -9.99 -6.37 7.48
C PHE A 86 -11.02 -7.04 8.39
N ASP A 87 -10.81 -8.33 8.64
CA ASP A 87 -11.48 -9.10 9.67
C ASP A 87 -10.54 -9.20 10.88
N PHE A 88 -10.86 -8.48 11.95
CA PHE A 88 -10.03 -8.38 13.15
C PHE A 88 -10.21 -9.60 14.06
N ASN A 89 -9.10 -10.25 14.43
CA ASN A 89 -9.06 -11.33 15.40
C ASN A 89 -7.80 -11.19 16.28
N ASP A 90 -8.02 -10.89 17.56
CA ASP A 90 -6.98 -10.53 18.53
C ASP A 90 -6.01 -9.45 17.99
N ASP A 91 -4.73 -9.80 17.84
CA ASP A 91 -3.66 -8.90 17.37
C ASP A 91 -3.48 -8.89 15.85
N LYS A 92 -4.27 -9.70 15.13
CA LYS A 92 -4.20 -9.86 13.67
C LYS A 92 -5.44 -9.28 12.99
N ALA A 93 -5.20 -8.66 11.85
CA ALA A 93 -6.22 -8.19 10.93
C ALA A 93 -6.10 -9.00 9.64
N TYR A 94 -6.97 -9.98 9.47
CA TYR A 94 -7.02 -10.84 8.28
C TYR A 94 -7.57 -10.05 7.09
N ILE A 95 -6.95 -10.20 5.93
CA ILE A 95 -7.38 -9.47 4.73
C ILE A 95 -8.60 -10.17 4.15
N ASN A 96 -9.69 -9.42 4.01
CA ASN A 96 -10.89 -9.90 3.33
C ASN A 96 -10.62 -9.92 1.81
N LYS A 97 -10.34 -11.11 1.27
CA LYS A 97 -9.93 -11.29 -0.14
C LYS A 97 -10.96 -10.77 -1.15
N ASP A 98 -12.24 -10.90 -0.85
CA ASP A 98 -13.31 -10.42 -1.74
C ASP A 98 -13.31 -8.89 -1.80
N LYS A 99 -13.18 -8.22 -0.64
CA LYS A 99 -13.09 -6.75 -0.58
C LYS A 99 -11.78 -6.23 -1.15
N PHE A 100 -10.69 -6.94 -0.93
CA PHE A 100 -9.39 -6.62 -1.51
C PHE A 100 -9.42 -6.68 -3.04
N LYS A 101 -10.04 -7.72 -3.62
CA LYS A 101 -10.21 -7.83 -5.07
C LYS A 101 -10.99 -6.65 -5.66
N ILE A 102 -12.11 -6.27 -5.03
CA ILE A 102 -12.90 -5.10 -5.48
C ILE A 102 -12.04 -3.83 -5.47
N LEU A 103 -11.19 -3.67 -4.45
CA LEU A 103 -10.28 -2.52 -4.37
C LEU A 103 -9.23 -2.53 -5.48
N HIS A 104 -8.71 -3.71 -5.82
CA HIS A 104 -7.76 -3.90 -6.91
C HIS A 104 -8.40 -3.60 -8.28
N ASP A 105 -9.62 -4.06 -8.52
CA ASP A 105 -10.37 -3.78 -9.75
C ASP A 105 -10.62 -2.28 -9.92
N GLU A 106 -11.02 -1.59 -8.84
CA GLU A 106 -11.21 -0.13 -8.86
C GLU A 106 -9.92 0.65 -9.13
N PHE A 107 -8.79 0.19 -8.59
CA PHE A 107 -7.49 0.78 -8.92
C PHE A 107 -7.18 0.66 -10.42
N PHE A 108 -7.48 -0.49 -11.02
CA PHE A 108 -7.29 -0.70 -12.46
C PHE A 108 -8.18 0.21 -13.29
N ASP A 109 -9.47 0.31 -12.94
CA ASP A 109 -10.44 1.18 -13.64
C ASP A 109 -10.03 2.66 -13.56
N LEU A 110 -9.61 3.14 -12.39
CA LEU A 110 -9.15 4.51 -12.21
C LEU A 110 -7.88 4.80 -13.01
N LYS A 111 -6.94 3.85 -13.04
CA LYS A 111 -5.73 3.95 -13.84
C LYS A 111 -6.05 4.05 -15.33
N GLN A 112 -7.01 3.25 -15.81
CA GLN A 112 -7.46 3.29 -17.20
C GLN A 112 -8.10 4.64 -17.55
N GLN A 113 -9.00 5.14 -16.71
CA GLN A 113 -9.63 6.46 -16.91
C GLN A 113 -8.62 7.60 -16.99
N LEU A 114 -7.55 7.54 -16.19
CA LEU A 114 -6.49 8.56 -16.23
C LEU A 114 -5.64 8.47 -17.51
N ASN A 115 -5.38 7.26 -17.99
CA ASN A 115 -4.67 7.04 -19.26
C ASN A 115 -5.49 7.49 -20.47
N ASP A 116 -6.80 7.22 -20.48
CA ASP A 116 -7.69 7.58 -21.59
C ASP A 116 -7.90 9.10 -21.70
N ILE A 117 -7.79 9.86 -20.60
CA ILE A 117 -7.80 11.34 -20.60
C ILE A 117 -6.57 11.92 -21.30
N SER A 118 -5.50 11.15 -21.48
CA SER A 118 -4.23 11.61 -22.09
C SER A 118 -4.13 11.32 -23.60
N GLY A 119 -5.20 10.77 -24.21
CA GLY A 119 -5.23 10.28 -25.59
C GLY A 119 -6.31 10.90 -26.50
N GLY A 120 -6.71 12.16 -26.27
CA GLY A 120 -7.67 12.91 -27.10
C GLY A 120 -7.15 14.28 -27.51
#